data_AF-A0A357C2R7-F1
#
_entry.id   AF-A0A357C2R7-F1
#
_cell.length_a   1.000
_cell.length_b   1.000
_cell.length_c   1.000
_cell.angle_alpha   90.00
_cell.angle_beta   90.00
_cell.angle_gamma   90.00
#
_symmetry.space_group_name_H-M   'P 1'
#
loop_
_entity.id
_entity.type
_entity.pdbx_description
1 polymer ?
#
loop_
_entity_poly.entity_id
_entity_poly.type
_entity_poly.pdbx_seq_one_letter_code
_entity_poly.pdbx_strand_id
1 'polypeptide(L)'
;VVEGLIVIFIGLNYFHLGWERLRTMVMLNLIFNSQFRVLIVRERRHFWSSLPGRELLVLSAATIIGFALLGIYGIFVPSLSLYQVLAVLGFSALFTLGIDFPKYYLFRRFEL
;
A
#
# COMPACT_ATOMS: atom_id res chain seq x y z
N VAL A 1 7.52 -0.66 -9.39
CA VAL A 1 9.01 -0.66 -9.45
C VAL A 1 9.58 0.51 -8.67
N VAL A 2 9.26 1.77 -8.99
CA VAL A 2 9.79 2.96 -8.28
C VAL A 2 9.49 2.94 -6.77
N GLU A 3 8.23 2.67 -6.38
CA GLU A 3 7.83 2.61 -4.97
C GLU A 3 8.65 1.58 -4.16
N GLY A 4 8.84 0.37 -4.70
CA GLY A 4 9.61 -0.68 -4.05
C GLY A 4 11.09 -0.33 -3.87
N LEU A 5 11.69 0.40 -4.81
CA LEU A 5 13.07 0.89 -4.66
C LEU A 5 13.19 1.88 -3.51
N ILE A 6 12.20 2.76 -3.33
CA ILE A 6 12.18 3.73 -2.23
C ILE A 6 12.01 3.01 -0.89
N VAL A 7 11.12 2.02 -0.81
CA VAL A 7 10.94 1.21 0.41
C VAL A 7 12.23 0.48 0.78
N ILE A 8 12.95 -0.10 -0.19
CA ILE A 8 14.25 -0.73 0.05
C ILE A 8 15.26 0.31 0.56
N PHE A 9 15.32 1.48 -0.07
CA PHE A 9 16.22 2.56 0.35
C PHE A 9 15.94 3.00 1.79
N ILE A 10 14.66 3.19 2.15
CA ILE A 10 14.24 3.53 3.52
C ILE A 10 14.57 2.40 4.50
N GLY A 11 14.32 1.14 4.13
CA GLY A 11 14.64 -0.02 4.95
C GLY A 11 16.12 -0.15 5.27
N LEU A 12 16.99 0.18 4.31
CA LEU A 12 18.44 0.12 4.46
C LEU A 12 19.02 1.36 5.17
N ASN A 13 18.68 2.58 4.73
CA ASN A 13 19.26 3.82 5.27
C ASN A 13 18.62 4.29 6.58
N TYR A 14 17.31 4.12 6.74
CA TYR A 14 16.59 4.67 7.89
C TYR A 14 16.46 3.63 8.99
N PHE A 15 15.97 2.44 8.65
CA PHE A 15 15.68 1.38 9.62
C PHE A 15 16.86 0.42 9.86
N HIS A 16 17.95 0.53 9.09
CA HIS A 16 19.13 -0.32 9.20
C HIS A 16 18.79 -1.83 9.28
N LEU A 17 17.81 -2.24 8.46
CA LEU A 17 17.26 -3.59 8.54
C LEU A 17 18.22 -4.63 7.97
N GLY A 18 18.39 -5.74 8.70
CA GLY A 18 19.03 -6.94 8.18
C GLY A 18 18.26 -7.51 6.98
N TRP A 19 18.95 -8.34 6.20
CA TRP A 19 18.44 -8.86 4.92
C TRP A 19 17.10 -9.58 5.02
N GLU A 20 16.88 -10.31 6.10
CA GLU A 20 15.64 -11.04 6.35
C GLU A 20 14.45 -10.10 6.60
N ARG A 21 14.63 -9.04 7.41
CA ARG A 21 13.57 -8.05 7.70
C ARG A 21 13.28 -7.19 6.48
N LEU A 22 14.29 -6.89 5.66
CA LEU A 22 14.10 -6.17 4.40
C LEU A 22 13.21 -6.97 3.43
N ARG A 23 13.38 -8.30 3.35
CA ARG A 23 12.51 -9.16 2.52
C ARG A 23 11.05 -9.08 2.96
N THR A 24 10.78 -9.13 4.26
CA THR A 24 9.42 -8.96 4.77
C THR A 24 8.87 -7.56 4.48
N MET A 25 9.69 -6.51 4.61
CA MET A 25 9.29 -5.14 4.29
C MET A 25 8.88 -5.00 2.81
N VAL A 26 9.68 -5.56 1.90
CA VAL A 26 9.39 -5.59 0.46
C VAL A 26 8.15 -6.41 0.16
N MET A 27 8.01 -7.59 0.79
CA MET A 27 6.81 -8.41 0.67
C MET A 27 5.55 -7.63 1.06
N LEU A 28 5.55 -6.96 2.22
CA LEU A 28 4.44 -6.13 2.67
C LEU A 28 4.14 -4.99 1.69
N ASN A 29 5.18 -4.31 1.20
CA ASN A 29 5.00 -3.25 0.20
C ASN A 29 4.32 -3.77 -1.08
N LEU A 30 4.73 -4.93 -1.58
CA LEU A 30 4.11 -5.54 -2.77
C LEU A 30 2.64 -5.88 -2.54
N ILE A 31 2.30 -6.44 -1.37
CA ILE A 31 0.92 -6.79 -1.01
C ILE A 31 0.09 -5.51 -0.93
N PHE A 32 0.55 -4.50 -0.20
CA PHE A 32 -0.17 -3.24 -0.05
C PHE A 32 -0.36 -2.54 -1.40
N ASN A 33 0.70 -2.42 -2.21
CA ASN A 33 0.60 -1.83 -3.55
C ASN A 33 -0.41 -2.57 -4.44
N SER A 34 -0.43 -3.90 -4.36
CA SER A 34 -1.39 -4.73 -5.10
C SER A 34 -2.82 -4.45 -4.64
N GLN A 35 -3.08 -4.41 -3.33
CA GLN A 35 -4.42 -4.10 -2.81
C GLN A 35 -4.87 -2.68 -3.21
N PHE A 36 -4.01 -1.68 -3.05
CA PHE A 36 -4.29 -0.31 -3.48
C PHE A 36 -4.60 -0.22 -4.99
N ARG A 37 -3.85 -0.95 -5.82
CA ARG A 37 -4.10 -1.00 -7.25
C ARG A 37 -5.42 -1.70 -7.58
N VAL A 38 -5.78 -2.78 -6.88
CA VAL A 38 -7.06 -3.48 -7.07
C VAL A 38 -8.23 -2.55 -6.75
N LEU A 39 -8.11 -1.77 -5.68
CA LEU A 39 -9.09 -0.73 -5.33
C LEU A 39 -9.26 0.26 -6.48
N ILE A 40 -8.16 0.80 -7.03
CA ILE A 40 -8.19 1.85 -8.06
C ILE A 40 -8.55 1.33 -9.46
N VAL A 41 -8.02 0.18 -9.88
CA VAL A 41 -8.22 -0.34 -11.26
C VAL A 41 -9.67 -0.75 -11.49
N ARG A 42 -10.39 -1.18 -10.44
CA ARG A 42 -11.82 -1.48 -10.55
C ARG A 42 -12.71 -0.23 -10.48
N GLU A 43 -12.11 0.93 -10.26
CA GLU A 43 -12.74 2.26 -10.23
C GLU A 43 -12.69 2.94 -11.61
N ARG A 44 -12.88 2.19 -12.71
CA ARG A 44 -12.99 2.76 -14.08
C ARG A 44 -14.28 3.57 -14.32
N ARG A 45 -15.22 3.60 -13.37
CA ARG A 45 -16.38 4.50 -13.40
C ARG A 45 -16.56 5.16 -12.04
N HIS A 46 -16.58 6.50 -12.08
CA HIS A 46 -17.08 7.46 -11.10
C HIS A 46 -17.22 6.93 -9.66
N PHE A 47 -16.37 7.47 -8.78
CA PHE A 47 -16.34 7.32 -7.32
C PHE A 47 -17.70 7.44 -6.57
N TRP A 48 -18.80 7.78 -7.24
CA TRP A 48 -20.04 8.21 -6.57
C TRP A 48 -21.36 7.76 -7.23
N SER A 49 -21.38 6.97 -8.32
CA SER A 49 -22.67 6.53 -8.92
C SER A 49 -23.08 5.11 -8.56
N SER A 50 -22.15 4.26 -8.13
CA SER A 50 -22.43 2.90 -7.67
C SER A 50 -21.33 2.53 -6.71
N LEU A 51 -21.68 2.32 -5.44
CA LEU A 51 -20.73 1.83 -4.45
C LEU A 51 -19.99 0.62 -5.06
N PRO A 52 -18.66 0.65 -5.17
CA PRO A 52 -17.91 -0.59 -5.36
C PRO A 52 -18.35 -1.51 -4.21
N GLY A 53 -18.83 -2.71 -4.53
CA GLY A 53 -19.51 -3.58 -3.56
C GLY A 53 -18.73 -3.57 -2.26
N ARG A 54 -19.36 -3.09 -1.17
CA ARG A 54 -18.67 -2.80 0.12
C ARG A 54 -17.79 -3.95 0.56
N GLU A 55 -18.18 -5.16 0.19
CA GLU A 55 -17.45 -6.41 0.32
C GLU A 55 -16.02 -6.36 -0.23
N LEU A 56 -15.76 -5.81 -1.42
CA LEU A 56 -14.42 -5.68 -1.99
C LEU A 56 -13.53 -4.74 -1.17
N LEU A 57 -14.07 -3.59 -0.74
CA LEU A 57 -13.33 -2.67 0.14
C LEU A 57 -13.01 -3.34 1.47
N VAL A 58 -13.99 -4.02 2.06
CA VAL A 58 -13.84 -4.74 3.34
C VAL A 58 -12.82 -5.88 3.20
N LEU A 59 -12.86 -6.65 2.10
CA LEU A 59 -11.92 -7.76 1.86
C LEU A 59 -10.49 -7.26 1.64
N SER A 60 -10.29 -6.21 0.84
CA SER A 60 -8.97 -5.62 0.66
C SER A 60 -8.44 -5.02 1.96
N ALA A 61 -9.27 -4.29 2.72
CA ALA A 61 -8.89 -3.76 4.02
C ALA A 61 -8.55 -4.88 5.02
N ALA A 62 -9.37 -5.93 5.10
CA ALA A 62 -9.12 -7.10 5.93
C ALA A 62 -7.82 -7.81 5.53
N THR A 63 -7.53 -7.89 4.23
CA THR A 63 -6.28 -8.47 3.73
C THR A 63 -5.08 -7.62 4.15
N ILE A 64 -5.13 -6.30 3.99
CA ILE A 64 -4.07 -5.37 4.44
C ILE A 64 -3.83 -5.53 5.95
N ILE A 65 -4.90 -5.52 6.75
CA ILE A 65 -4.82 -5.66 8.21
C ILE A 65 -4.24 -7.04 8.58
N GLY A 66 -4.72 -8.11 7.95
CA GLY A 66 -4.23 -9.47 8.20
C GLY A 66 -2.74 -9.62 7.90
N PHE A 67 -2.27 -9.11 6.77
CA PHE A 67 -0.85 -9.14 6.43
C PHE A 67 -0.01 -8.19 7.28
N ALA A 68 -0.54 -7.04 7.67
CA ALA A 68 0.12 -6.13 8.61
C ALA A 68 0.35 -6.83 9.97
N LEU A 69 -0.67 -7.51 10.50
CA LEU A 69 -0.56 -8.29 11.72
C LEU A 69 0.42 -9.45 11.57
N LEU A 70 0.42 -10.18 10.44
CA LEU A 70 1.40 -11.23 10.17
C LEU A 70 2.84 -10.70 10.18
N GLY A 71 3.07 -9.51 9.63
CA GLY A 71 4.38 -8.86 9.65
C GLY A 71 4.84 -8.43 11.05
N ILE A 72 3.89 -8.10 11.94
CA ILE A 72 4.17 -7.71 13.33
C ILE A 72 4.43 -8.95 14.20
N TYR A 73 3.54 -9.95 14.15
CA TYR A 73 3.65 -11.16 14.96
C TYR A 73 4.77 -12.09 14.49
N GLY A 74 5.17 -11.98 13.22
CA GLY A 74 6.29 -12.73 12.67
C GLY A 74 6.09 -14.25 12.63
N ILE A 75 4.84 -14.71 12.41
CA ILE A 75 4.48 -16.15 12.45
C ILE A 75 5.20 -16.94 11.34
N PHE A 76 5.29 -16.39 10.14
CA PHE A 76 5.93 -17.02 8.96
C PHE A 76 7.15 -16.25 8.44
N VAL A 77 7.30 -15.00 8.86
CA VAL A 77 8.30 -14.06 8.37
C VAL A 77 8.95 -13.39 9.57
N PRO A 78 10.21 -12.93 9.46
CA PRO A 78 10.84 -12.15 10.51
C PRO A 78 9.94 -11.00 10.97
N SER A 79 9.76 -10.86 12.28
CA SER A 79 8.93 -9.80 12.85
C SER A 79 9.51 -8.42 12.54
N LEU A 80 8.65 -7.53 12.06
CA LEU A 80 8.93 -6.11 11.93
C LEU A 80 8.28 -5.34 13.06
N SER A 81 8.89 -4.21 13.40
CA SER A 81 8.27 -3.27 14.32
C SER A 81 6.99 -2.71 13.71
N LEU A 82 5.96 -2.50 14.54
CA LEU A 82 4.70 -1.85 14.14
C LEU A 82 4.96 -0.55 13.37
N TYR A 83 5.94 0.25 13.80
CA TYR A 83 6.33 1.50 13.13
C TYR A 83 6.78 1.29 11.70
N GLN A 84 7.51 0.20 11.40
CA GLN A 84 8.00 -0.10 10.05
C GLN A 84 6.84 -0.53 9.15
N VAL A 85 5.93 -1.35 9.67
CA VAL A 85 4.73 -1.78 8.92
C VAL A 85 3.83 -0.58 8.60
N LEU A 86 3.58 0.29 9.58
CA LEU A 86 2.81 1.52 9.38
C LEU A 86 3.50 2.49 8.43
N ALA A 87 4.83 2.61 8.48
CA ALA A 87 5.58 3.44 7.56
C ALA A 87 5.43 2.96 6.11
N VAL A 88 5.53 1.66 5.86
CA VAL A 88 5.33 1.08 4.51
C VAL A 88 3.89 1.25 4.04
N LEU A 89 2.93 1.04 4.92
CA LEU A 89 1.51 1.21 4.61
C LEU A 89 1.19 2.68 4.25
N GLY A 90 1.65 3.62 5.08
CA GLY A 90 1.49 5.04 4.86
C GLY A 90 2.20 5.51 3.60
N PHE A 91 3.41 5.03 3.35
CA PHE A 91 4.16 5.34 2.13
C PHE A 91 3.43 4.82 0.88
N SER A 92 2.92 3.59 0.92
CA SER A 92 2.21 3.03 -0.23
C SER A 92 0.86 3.73 -0.47
N ALA A 93 0.15 4.09 0.60
CA ALA A 93 -1.05 4.91 0.50
C ALA A 93 -0.74 6.29 -0.08
N LEU A 94 0.32 6.97 0.39
CA LEU A 94 0.74 8.29 -0.11
C LEU A 94 1.20 8.24 -1.57
N PHE A 95 1.94 7.20 -1.96
CA PHE A 95 2.41 7.06 -3.34
C PHE A 95 1.25 6.81 -4.29
N THR A 96 0.30 5.96 -3.86
CA THR A 96 -0.93 5.67 -4.60
C THR A 96 -1.80 6.93 -4.71
N LEU A 97 -2.15 7.55 -3.58
CA LEU A 97 -2.97 8.76 -3.55
C LEU A 97 -2.28 9.91 -4.27
N GLY A 98 -0.97 10.09 -4.08
CA GLY A 98 -0.18 11.17 -4.68
C GLY A 98 -0.03 11.06 -6.20
N ILE A 99 -0.22 9.87 -6.79
CA ILE A 99 -0.25 9.69 -8.25
C ILE A 99 -1.67 9.91 -8.82
N ASP A 100 -2.69 9.54 -8.06
CA ASP A 100 -4.09 9.67 -8.48
C ASP A 100 -4.68 11.06 -8.22
N PHE A 101 -4.28 11.76 -7.15
CA PHE A 101 -4.75 13.11 -6.80
C PHE A 101 -4.44 14.17 -7.88
N PRO A 102 -3.24 14.21 -8.48
CA PRO A 102 -2.92 15.16 -9.55
C PRO A 102 -3.77 14.91 -10.79
N LYS A 103 -4.01 13.64 -11.15
CA LYS A 103 -4.87 13.29 -12.29
C LYS A 103 -6.31 13.69 -12.02
N TYR A 104 -6.81 13.46 -10.80
CA TYR A 104 -8.14 13.87 -10.37
C TYR A 104 -8.32 15.40 -10.39
N TYR A 105 -7.33 16.15 -9.88
CA TYR A 105 -7.36 17.60 -9.89
C TYR A 105 -7.24 18.19 -11.30
N LEU A 106 -6.41 17.60 -12.17
CA LEU A 106 -6.34 17.99 -13.58
C LEU A 106 -7.65 17.68 -14.32
N PHE A 107 -8.23 16.49 -14.16
CA PHE A 107 -9.51 16.14 -14.80
C PHE A 107 -10.65 17.04 -14.34
N ARG A 108 -10.70 17.37 -13.04
CA ARG A 108 -11.74 18.28 -12.52
C ARG A 108 -11.53 19.74 -12.91
N ARG A 109 -10.29 20.15 -13.23
CA ARG A 109 -9.98 21.52 -13.66
C ARG A 109 -10.09 21.70 -15.18
N PHE A 110 -10.10 20.61 -15.95
CA PHE A 110 -10.13 20.67 -17.42
C PHE A 110 -11.46 20.24 -18.07
N GLU A 111 -12.51 19.85 -17.33
CA GLU A 111 -13.87 19.55 -17.87
C GLU A 111 -13.86 18.80 -19.24
N LEU A 112 -13.06 17.74 -19.36
CA LEU A 112 -13.04 16.83 -20.50
C LEU A 112 -13.55 15.45 -20.10
#